data_AF-A0A9D4CXQ5-F1
#
_entry.id   AF-A0A9D4CXQ5-F1
#
_cell.length_a   1.000
_cell.length_b   1.000
_cell.length_c   1.000
_cell.angle_alpha   90.00
_cell.angle_beta   90.00
_cell.angle_gamma   90.00
#
_symmetry.space_group_name_H-M   'P 1'
#
loop_
_entity.id
_entity.type
_entity.pdbx_description
1 polymer ?
#
loop_
_entity_poly.entity_id
_entity_poly.type
_entity_poly.pdbx_seq_one_letter_code
_entity_poly.pdbx_strand_id
1 'polypeptide(L)' 'MGFQRYKYIVTVTDGQDSNQGFRVVSRCLWNKDTDNYAEASYNKIGLYAVAAVCACYFEYY' A
#
# COMPACT_ATOMS: atom_id res chain seq x y z
N MET A 1 1.51 -13.28 -8.73
CA MET A 1 2.81 -12.99 -8.08
C MET A 1 3.29 -14.29 -7.43
N GLY A 2 4.26 -14.99 -8.02
CA GLY A 2 4.70 -16.32 -7.55
C GLY A 2 5.54 -16.33 -6.27
N PHE A 3 5.41 -15.31 -5.41
CA PHE A 3 6.24 -15.13 -4.22
C PHE A 3 5.57 -15.73 -2.98
N GLN A 4 5.68 -17.05 -2.81
CA GLN A 4 4.97 -17.82 -1.77
C GLN A 4 5.43 -17.51 -0.32
N ARG A 5 6.58 -16.85 -0.16
CA ARG A 5 7.15 -16.52 1.15
C ARG A 5 6.65 -15.19 1.73
N TYR A 6 5.85 -14.45 0.99
CA TYR A 6 5.40 -13.13 1.42
C TYR A 6 3.95 -13.15 1.90
N LYS A 7 3.72 -12.51 3.03
CA LYS A 7 2.38 -12.08 3.45
C LYS A 7 2.16 -10.67 2.92
N TYR A 8 1.01 -10.45 2.30
CA TYR A 8 0.64 -9.16 1.74
C TYR A 8 -0.42 -8.48 2.62
N ILE A 9 -0.11 -7.28 3.08
CA ILE A 9 -1.08 -6.37 3.69
C ILE A 9 -1.46 -5.34 2.62
N VAL A 10 -2.75 -5.26 2.30
CA VAL A 10 -3.27 -4.34 1.27
C VAL A 10 -4.21 -3.35 1.93
N THR A 11 -3.91 -2.06 1.77
CA THR A 11 -4.77 -0.95 2.21
C THR A 11 -5.19 -0.16 0.99
N VAL A 12 -6.49 0.03 0.82
CA VAL A 12 -7.06 0.91 -0.21
C VAL A 12 -7.77 2.04 0.52
N THR A 13 -7.45 3.28 0.12
CA THR A 13 -8.12 4.49 0.58
C THR A 13 -8.73 5.18 -0.62
N ASP A 14 -10.05 5.14 -0.72
CA ASP A 14 -10.83 5.73 -1.80
C ASP A 14 -11.89 6.69 -1.26
N GLY A 15 -12.32 7.62 -2.11
CA GLY A 15 -13.37 8.56 -1.77
C GLY A 15 -13.68 9.55 -2.87
N GLN A 16 -14.76 10.31 -2.67
CA GLN A 16 -15.15 11.37 -3.60
C GLN A 16 -14.10 12.49 -3.60
N ASP A 17 -13.68 12.94 -4.79
CA ASP A 17 -12.90 14.16 -4.96
C ASP A 17 -13.83 15.35 -5.25
N SER A 18 -14.07 16.15 -4.22
CA SER A 18 -14.87 17.37 -4.21
C SER A 18 -14.00 18.63 -4.13
N ASN A 19 -12.79 18.58 -4.71
CA ASN A 19 -11.75 19.61 -4.64
C ASN A 19 -11.17 19.82 -3.22
N GLN A 20 -11.23 18.81 -2.36
CA GLN A 20 -10.52 18.82 -1.08
C GLN A 20 -9.08 18.30 -1.25
N GLY A 21 -8.14 18.87 -0.48
CA GLY A 21 -6.81 18.30 -0.36
C GLY A 21 -6.82 17.06 0.54
N PHE A 22 -6.09 16.01 0.16
CA PHE A 22 -5.86 14.83 1.00
C PHE A 22 -4.41 14.36 0.90
N ARG A 23 -3.95 13.66 1.92
CA ARG A 23 -2.61 13.05 1.96
C ARG A 23 -2.69 11.71 2.67
N VAL A 24 -2.28 10.66 1.98
CA VAL A 24 -2.13 9.30 2.54
C VAL A 24 -0.65 9.06 2.79
N VAL A 25 -0.30 8.55 3.97
CA VAL A 25 1.08 8.20 4.35
C VAL A 25 1.07 6.94 5.21
N SER A 26 2.14 6.16 5.08
CA SER A 26 2.36 4.95 5.87
C SER A 26 3.71 5.00 6.58
N ARG A 27 3.79 4.37 7.76
CA ARG A 27 5.05 4.08 8.46
C ARG A 27 5.06 2.61 8.83
N CYS A 28 6.21 1.96 8.67
CA CYS A 28 6.37 0.53 8.92
C CYS A 28 7.63 0.27 9.76
N LEU A 29 7.58 -0.81 10.54
CA LEU A 29 8.75 -1.43 11.16
C LEU A 29 8.96 -2.78 10.47
N TRP A 30 10.10 -2.95 9.80
CA TRP A 30 10.32 -4.07 8.89
C TRP A 30 11.81 -4.36 8.66
N ASN A 31 12.11 -5.52 8.10
CA ASN A 31 13.47 -5.89 7.68
C ASN A 31 13.76 -5.30 6.30
N LYS A 32 14.72 -4.37 6.22
CA LYS A 32 15.10 -3.65 4.99
C LYS A 32 15.59 -4.54 3.84
N ASP A 33 16.03 -5.76 4.15
CA ASP A 33 16.65 -6.66 3.17
C ASP A 33 15.61 -7.63 2.57
N THR A 34 14.49 -7.86 3.26
CA THR A 34 13.48 -8.86 2.86
C THR A 34 12.09 -8.28 2.65
N ASP A 35 11.68 -7.29 3.45
CA ASP A 35 10.35 -6.68 3.36
C ASP A 35 10.34 -5.52 2.35
N ASN A 36 9.19 -5.29 1.72
CA ASN A 36 9.05 -4.22 0.73
C ASN A 36 7.61 -3.69 0.65
N TYR A 37 7.40 -2.61 -0.09
CA TYR A 37 6.10 -2.04 -0.38
C TYR A 37 5.97 -1.58 -1.83
N ALA A 38 4.74 -1.42 -2.28
CA ALA A 38 4.38 -0.73 -3.51
C ALA A 38 3.14 0.13 -3.27
N GLU A 39 3.07 1.30 -3.89
CA GLU A 39 1.92 2.18 -3.84
C GLU A 39 1.51 2.61 -5.26
N ALA A 40 0.21 2.76 -5.48
CA ALA A 40 -0.35 3.36 -6.67
C ALA A 40 -1.48 4.33 -6.29
N SER A 41 -1.53 5.47 -6.95
CA SER A 41 -2.58 6.46 -6.79
C SER A 41 -3.34 6.68 -8.09
N TYR A 42 -4.63 6.97 -7.94
CA TYR A 42 -5.55 7.29 -9.00
C TYR A 42 -6.35 8.53 -8.60
N ASN A 43 -6.44 9.47 -9.52
CA ASN A 43 -7.25 10.67 -9.36
C ASN A 43 -7.92 11.03 -10.69
N LYS A 44 -9.24 11.10 -10.67
CA LYS A 44 -10.08 11.58 -11.77
C LYS A 44 -11.20 12.45 -11.18
N ILE A 45 -11.89 13.18 -12.06
CA ILE A 45 -12.98 14.07 -11.68
C ILE A 45 -13.98 13.31 -10.80
N GLY A 46 -14.14 13.77 -9.56
CA GLY A 46 -15.10 13.21 -8.60
C GLY A 46 -14.61 12.00 -7.79
N LEU A 47 -13.41 11.46 -8.03
CA LEU A 47 -12.94 10.24 -7.35
C LEU A 47 -11.42 10.22 -7.18
N TYR A 48 -10.97 9.85 -5.98
CA TYR A 48 -9.60 9.45 -5.73
C TYR A 48 -9.54 8.02 -5.18
N ALA A 49 -8.41 7.35 -5.41
CA ALA A 49 -8.07 6.09 -4.77
C ALA A 49 -6.55 5.99 -4.61
N VAL A 50 -6.10 5.48 -3.47
CA VAL A 50 -4.70 5.15 -3.19
C VAL A 50 -4.65 3.71 -2.69
N ALA A 51 -3.88 2.87 -3.37
CA ALA A 51 -3.65 1.48 -2.98
C ALA A 51 -2.19 1.32 -2.54
N ALA A 52 -1.99 0.85 -1.32
CA ALA A 52 -0.68 0.50 -0.78
C ALA A 52 -0.65 -1.01 -0.49
N VAL A 53 0.42 -1.67 -0.91
CA VAL A 53 0.70 -3.08 -0.63
C VAL A 53 2.01 -3.14 0.13
N CYS A 54 1.98 -3.68 1.35
CA CYS A 54 3.18 -4.03 2.10
C CYS A 54 3.36 -5.56 2.02
N ALA A 55 4.56 -5.98 1.64
CA ALA A 55 4.96 -7.38 1.54
C ALA A 55 5.96 -7.68 2.66
N CYS A 56 5.58 -8.54 3.60
CA CYS A 56 6.44 -8.99 4.70
C CYS A 56 6.88 -10.43 4.46
N TYR A 57 8.19 -10.67 4.49
CA TYR A 57 8.77 -11.99 4.32
C TYR A 57 8.49 -12.85 5.55
N PHE A 58 7.98 -14.06 5.32
CA PHE A 58 7.73 -15.03 6.37
C PHE A 58 9.00 -15.82 6.64
N GLU A 59 9.66 -15.54 7.77
CA GLU A 59 10.80 -16.32 8.24
C GLU A 59 10.30 -17.59 8.96
N TYR A 60 10.97 -18.72 8.72
CA TYR A 60 10.81 -19.90 9.58
C TYR A 60 11.93 -19.85 10.62
N TYR A 61 11.57 -19.98 11.89
CA TYR A 61 12.51 -20.29 12.96
C TYR A 61 12.75 -21.80 13.03
#